data_AF-A0A1Z9HCR5-F1
#
_entry.id   AF-A0A1Z9HCR5-F1
#
_cell.length_a   1.000
_cell.length_b   1.000
_cell.length_c   1.000
_cell.angle_alpha   90.00
_cell.angle_beta   90.00
_cell.angle_gamma   90.00
#
_symmetry.space_group_name_H-M   'P 1'
#
loop_
_entity.id
_entity.type
_entity.pdbx_description
1 polymer ?
#
loop_
_entity_poly.entity_id
_entity_poly.type
_entity_poly.pdbx_seq_one_letter_code
_entity_poly.pdbx_strand_id
1 'polypeptide(L)'
;MTFPTEGTILALQPDGTRLRAVTVERQNGQIRSATIHELEPDTSSVVAMVAESDAVGVLIMLPGSAMVVRTALLPGGSDQELLPALAIQSEALLGSEHPEHRMGRGLLPAAPGESNRIGVLTSWPVQMQTNALADLADQTEIPIRWTTPAAGLAGLMGAHRPTGPLVHADSQTGSATFAWSHAGGVGFRNVLLPSGEHWPPSVGRAFQESALGSGAPDSWAAAAGEALHTGLASLNGSITILPHEVASELQEQTGLSSTELGTHGILIGALLIDPQGVGLAGLRDAMPTENPDFQARMTAALSVPRTARLIVAAAALMLVFGPIVSAWTRLNVVEARNAELASMVQDADALERSLAHYDTLGNTGFSSVKVLSDLFTNLPRGIRVEGVRLNTRDASFSLTGKSIPDRSAGVSATDVIESMRQQLGQDRMFSRISLNWEEPDAFGHLEFTLAGRIDKPHKDVMYQRERDFAAYSLAARMYPDAFPDDQTGESPAGPEGSTASVNATETTEASAQSDLAASEESNNDDSRGEIEARLNRPGLAGGDTDTASMADASDRGGSMVDPNLIPQPLSLAQVQALSRDEITAEIKTFSTAYNLLRQNGASQEDNPQHALFLQIQASWKDLRSELLNRSREGNNR
;
A
#
# COMPACT_ATOMS: atom_id res chain seq x y z
N MET A 1 -0.97 -17.16 21.35
CA MET A 1 -1.99 -16.09 21.29
C MET A 1 -2.98 -16.28 22.42
N THR A 2 -3.18 -15.25 23.23
CA THR A 2 -4.35 -15.09 24.11
C THR A 2 -5.61 -14.90 23.24
N PHE A 3 -6.76 -15.32 23.74
CA PHE A 3 -8.04 -15.10 23.05
C PHE A 3 -8.61 -13.74 23.48
N PRO A 4 -9.27 -12.95 22.62
CA PRO A 4 -9.81 -11.65 23.03
C PRO A 4 -10.94 -11.78 24.06
N THR A 5 -11.05 -10.80 24.96
CA THR A 5 -12.19 -10.62 25.87
C THR A 5 -13.16 -9.52 25.42
N GLU A 6 -12.73 -8.70 24.46
CA GLU A 6 -13.44 -7.53 23.95
C GLU A 6 -13.37 -7.49 22.42
N GLY A 7 -14.30 -6.77 21.80
CA GLY A 7 -14.50 -6.76 20.34
C GLY A 7 -15.54 -7.79 19.89
N THR A 8 -15.66 -7.98 18.58
CA THR A 8 -16.58 -8.95 17.99
C THR A 8 -16.03 -10.37 18.13
N ILE A 9 -16.82 -11.28 18.69
CA ILE A 9 -16.49 -12.70 18.80
C ILE A 9 -17.56 -13.50 18.04
N LEU A 10 -17.12 -14.39 17.15
CA LEU A 10 -17.98 -15.29 16.39
C LEU A 10 -18.09 -16.63 17.14
N ALA A 11 -19.28 -17.00 17.58
CA ALA A 11 -19.56 -18.33 18.13
C ALA A 11 -20.28 -19.21 17.11
N LEU A 12 -19.86 -20.47 16.99
CA LEU A 12 -20.28 -21.43 15.97
C LEU A 12 -20.74 -22.73 16.62
N GLN A 13 -21.89 -23.27 16.21
CA GLN A 13 -22.38 -24.59 16.61
C GLN A 13 -22.72 -25.43 15.37
N PRO A 14 -22.10 -26.62 15.19
CA PRO A 14 -22.54 -27.59 14.21
C PRO A 14 -23.93 -28.14 14.55
N ASP A 15 -24.88 -28.06 13.62
CA ASP A 15 -26.25 -28.55 13.74
C ASP A 15 -26.61 -29.40 12.51
N GLY A 16 -26.10 -30.63 12.49
CA GLY A 16 -26.28 -31.57 11.38
C GLY A 16 -25.63 -31.10 10.09
N THR A 17 -26.43 -30.59 9.15
CA THR A 17 -26.01 -30.10 7.83
C THR A 17 -25.85 -28.58 7.75
N ARG A 18 -26.07 -27.85 8.85
CA ARG A 18 -25.86 -26.40 8.94
C ARG A 18 -24.92 -26.05 10.09
N LEU A 19 -24.35 -24.86 10.02
CA LEU A 19 -23.59 -24.24 11.08
C LEU A 19 -24.37 -23.04 11.60
N ARG A 20 -24.86 -23.13 12.84
CA ARG A 20 -25.48 -21.99 13.53
C ARG A 20 -24.38 -21.05 14.01
N ALA A 21 -24.52 -19.77 13.75
CA ALA A 21 -23.52 -18.78 14.07
C ALA A 21 -24.13 -17.57 14.79
N VAL A 22 -23.41 -17.03 15.76
CA VAL A 22 -23.77 -15.78 16.45
C VAL A 22 -22.52 -14.91 16.54
N THR A 23 -22.58 -13.71 15.96
CA THR A 23 -21.58 -12.66 16.18
C THR A 23 -22.02 -11.80 17.35
N VAL A 24 -21.16 -11.66 18.37
CA VAL A 24 -21.45 -10.89 19.58
C VAL A 24 -20.39 -9.83 19.81
N GLU A 25 -20.81 -8.60 19.98
CA GLU A 25 -19.95 -7.48 20.37
C GLU A 25 -19.81 -7.44 21.90
N ARG A 26 -18.59 -7.67 22.41
CA ARG A 26 -18.28 -7.56 23.85
C ARG A 26 -17.53 -6.28 24.17
N GLN A 27 -17.96 -5.59 25.23
CA GLN A 27 -17.24 -4.47 25.83
C GLN A 27 -17.37 -4.52 27.36
N ASN A 28 -16.26 -4.32 28.09
CA ASN A 28 -16.20 -4.43 29.55
C ASN A 28 -16.74 -5.78 30.09
N GLY A 29 -16.55 -6.86 29.31
CA GLY A 29 -17.07 -8.20 29.63
C GLY A 29 -18.57 -8.42 29.39
N GLN A 30 -19.37 -7.36 29.15
CA GLN A 30 -20.80 -7.47 28.83
C GLN A 30 -21.06 -7.60 27.33
N ILE A 31 -22.21 -8.17 26.99
CA ILE A 31 -22.73 -8.25 25.61
C ILE A 31 -23.48 -6.96 25.28
N ARG A 32 -23.16 -6.34 24.14
CA ARG A 32 -23.85 -5.15 23.63
C ARG A 32 -24.86 -5.44 22.52
N SER A 33 -24.50 -6.37 21.65
CA SER A 33 -25.27 -6.74 20.47
C SER A 33 -25.00 -8.20 20.14
N ALA A 34 -26.00 -8.87 19.57
CA ALA A 34 -25.88 -10.23 19.04
C ALA A 34 -26.59 -10.29 17.69
N THR A 35 -25.94 -10.84 16.67
CA THR A 35 -26.51 -11.07 15.35
C THR A 35 -26.40 -12.54 15.00
N ILE A 36 -27.50 -13.12 14.53
CA ILE A 36 -27.61 -14.53 14.18
C ILE A 36 -27.34 -14.71 12.69
N HIS A 37 -26.59 -15.76 12.35
CA HIS A 37 -26.31 -16.17 10.98
C HIS A 37 -26.50 -17.68 10.86
N GLU A 38 -27.04 -18.14 9.72
CA GLU A 38 -26.99 -19.55 9.33
C GLU A 38 -25.97 -19.71 8.20
N LEU A 39 -24.98 -20.56 8.42
CA LEU A 39 -23.88 -20.81 7.48
C LEU A 39 -23.93 -22.26 6.99
N GLU A 40 -23.38 -22.50 5.80
CA GLU A 40 -23.01 -23.86 5.40
C GLU A 40 -21.79 -24.33 6.21
N PRO A 41 -21.66 -25.63 6.52
CA PRO A 41 -20.57 -26.18 7.32
C PRO A 41 -19.28 -26.35 6.49
N ASP A 42 -18.88 -25.28 5.78
CA ASP A 42 -17.64 -25.20 5.03
C ASP A 42 -16.74 -24.08 5.57
N THR A 43 -15.43 -24.32 5.55
CA THR A 43 -14.42 -23.41 6.10
C THR A 43 -14.43 -22.07 5.37
N SER A 44 -14.69 -22.09 4.06
CA SER A 44 -14.79 -20.89 3.22
C SER A 44 -15.88 -19.91 3.68
N SER A 45 -17.06 -20.44 4.06
CA SER A 45 -18.20 -19.67 4.55
C SER A 45 -17.91 -19.04 5.92
N VAL A 46 -17.20 -19.78 6.79
CA VAL A 46 -16.76 -19.25 8.09
C VAL A 46 -15.72 -18.14 7.91
N VAL A 47 -14.72 -18.32 7.04
CA VAL A 47 -13.70 -17.30 6.75
C VAL A 47 -14.33 -16.02 6.20
N ALA A 48 -15.29 -16.14 5.28
CA ALA A 48 -16.04 -14.99 4.76
C ALA A 48 -16.78 -14.23 5.88
N MET A 49 -17.47 -14.95 6.77
CA MET A 49 -18.21 -14.35 7.88
C MET A 49 -17.30 -13.72 8.95
N VAL A 50 -16.13 -14.33 9.21
CA VAL A 50 -15.09 -13.75 10.08
C VAL A 50 -14.59 -12.41 9.54
N ALA A 51 -14.40 -12.30 8.22
CA ALA A 51 -14.00 -11.06 7.57
C ALA A 51 -15.13 -10.01 7.50
N GLU A 52 -16.38 -10.42 7.29
CA GLU A 52 -17.54 -9.52 7.24
C GLU A 52 -17.86 -8.90 8.61
N SER A 53 -17.68 -9.66 9.70
CA SER A 53 -18.01 -9.24 11.07
C SER A 53 -16.83 -8.62 11.86
N ASP A 54 -15.65 -8.49 11.24
CA ASP A 54 -14.40 -8.06 11.89
C ASP A 54 -14.13 -8.84 13.21
N ALA A 55 -14.31 -10.17 13.15
CA ALA A 55 -14.28 -11.02 14.33
C ALA A 55 -12.84 -11.21 14.85
N VAL A 56 -12.58 -10.75 16.07
CA VAL A 56 -11.26 -10.81 16.72
C VAL A 56 -10.96 -12.22 17.27
N GLY A 57 -11.97 -13.09 17.38
CA GLY A 57 -11.83 -14.47 17.87
C GLY A 57 -13.01 -15.36 17.47
N VAL A 58 -12.77 -16.67 17.36
CA VAL A 58 -13.78 -17.68 17.00
C VAL A 58 -13.93 -18.74 18.09
N LEU A 59 -15.17 -18.99 18.53
CA LEU A 59 -15.51 -19.98 19.55
C LEU A 59 -16.38 -21.10 18.95
N ILE A 60 -15.87 -22.32 18.87
CA ILE A 60 -16.56 -23.47 18.28
C ILE A 60 -17.16 -24.34 19.39
N MET A 61 -18.47 -24.52 19.39
CA MET A 61 -19.16 -25.42 20.30
C MET A 61 -19.04 -26.87 19.83
N LEU A 62 -18.48 -27.73 20.69
CA LEU A 62 -18.45 -29.17 20.50
C LEU A 62 -19.88 -29.73 20.63
N PRO A 63 -20.27 -30.77 19.87
CA PRO A 63 -21.57 -31.40 20.03
C PRO A 63 -21.69 -32.05 21.41
N GLY A 64 -22.90 -32.08 21.98
CA GLY A 64 -23.14 -32.67 23.30
C GLY A 64 -22.71 -34.13 23.41
N SER A 65 -22.72 -34.88 22.29
CA SER A 65 -22.22 -36.26 22.22
C SER A 65 -20.69 -36.41 22.36
N ALA A 66 -19.92 -35.35 22.17
CA ALA A 66 -18.45 -35.36 22.20
C ALA A 66 -17.86 -34.87 23.54
N MET A 67 -18.67 -34.66 24.58
CA MET A 67 -18.22 -34.08 25.85
C MET A 67 -18.64 -34.87 27.10
N VAL A 68 -17.79 -34.80 28.12
CA VAL A 68 -18.08 -35.22 29.49
C VAL A 68 -18.20 -33.99 30.37
N VAL A 69 -19.18 -33.99 31.28
CA VAL A 69 -19.34 -32.96 32.32
C VAL A 69 -19.43 -33.61 33.70
N ARG A 70 -18.77 -33.00 34.68
CA ARG A 70 -18.84 -33.36 36.11
C ARG A 70 -18.98 -32.09 36.94
N THR A 71 -19.64 -32.20 38.09
CA THR A 71 -19.62 -31.17 39.13
C THR A 71 -18.73 -31.61 40.29
N ALA A 72 -18.10 -30.63 40.93
CA ALA A 72 -17.20 -30.77 42.05
C ALA A 72 -17.67 -29.83 43.18
N LEU A 73 -18.03 -30.40 44.33
CA LEU A 73 -18.33 -29.62 45.53
C LEU A 73 -17.01 -29.22 46.20
N LEU A 74 -16.80 -27.91 46.31
CA LEU A 74 -15.61 -27.31 46.89
C LEU A 74 -15.95 -26.63 48.22
N PRO A 75 -15.05 -26.68 49.22
CA PRO A 75 -15.25 -25.97 50.48
C PRO A 75 -15.28 -24.45 50.26
N GLY A 76 -15.75 -23.70 51.26
CA GLY A 76 -15.60 -22.25 51.27
C GLY A 76 -14.12 -21.84 51.28
N GLY A 77 -13.74 -20.93 50.37
CA GLY A 77 -12.37 -20.45 50.18
C GLY A 77 -12.33 -19.36 49.11
N SER A 78 -11.15 -18.76 48.90
CA SER A 78 -10.93 -17.78 47.82
C SER A 78 -10.73 -18.46 46.46
N ASP A 79 -11.06 -17.78 45.36
CA ASP A 79 -10.92 -18.36 44.01
C ASP A 79 -9.47 -18.82 43.71
N GLN A 80 -8.48 -18.15 44.29
CA GLN A 80 -7.06 -18.51 44.18
C GLN A 80 -6.71 -19.86 44.86
N GLU A 81 -7.42 -20.24 45.91
CA GLU A 81 -7.25 -21.53 46.61
C GLU A 81 -8.12 -22.62 45.97
N LEU A 82 -9.30 -22.25 45.48
CA LEU A 82 -10.28 -23.19 44.93
C LEU A 82 -9.95 -23.66 43.51
N LEU A 83 -9.31 -22.83 42.67
CA LEU A 83 -8.88 -23.25 41.32
C LEU A 83 -7.84 -24.39 41.36
N PRO A 84 -6.75 -24.35 42.17
CA PRO A 84 -5.86 -25.48 42.37
C PRO A 84 -6.55 -26.72 42.96
N ALA A 85 -7.47 -26.55 43.92
CA ALA A 85 -8.23 -27.66 44.48
C ALA A 85 -9.12 -28.34 43.42
N LEU A 86 -9.77 -27.55 42.56
CA LEU A 86 -10.55 -28.05 41.43
C LEU A 86 -9.68 -28.77 40.39
N ALA A 87 -8.45 -28.30 40.15
CA ALA A 87 -7.50 -28.98 39.26
C ALA A 87 -7.18 -30.39 39.78
N ILE A 88 -6.85 -30.54 41.06
CA ILE A 88 -6.59 -31.85 41.70
C ILE A 88 -7.84 -32.74 41.65
N GLN A 89 -9.03 -32.22 41.97
CA GLN A 89 -10.27 -33.00 41.88
C GLN A 89 -10.61 -33.42 40.44
N SER A 90 -10.24 -32.61 39.44
CA SER A 90 -10.51 -32.94 38.03
C SER A 90 -9.75 -34.17 37.54
N GLU A 91 -8.51 -34.37 38.01
CA GLU A 91 -7.72 -35.58 37.71
C GLU A 91 -8.41 -36.83 38.27
N ALA A 92 -8.96 -36.75 39.50
CA ALA A 92 -9.69 -37.85 40.13
C ALA A 92 -11.07 -38.12 39.51
N LEU A 93 -11.75 -37.10 38.97
CA LEU A 93 -13.12 -37.20 38.45
C LEU A 93 -13.21 -37.52 36.94
N LEU A 94 -12.17 -37.18 36.18
CA LEU A 94 -12.09 -37.43 34.74
C LEU A 94 -11.04 -38.49 34.38
N GLY A 95 -9.94 -38.58 35.11
CA GLY A 95 -8.86 -39.53 34.82
C GLY A 95 -8.01 -39.15 33.61
N SER A 96 -7.09 -40.04 33.23
CA SER A 96 -6.01 -39.77 32.26
C SER A 96 -6.45 -39.71 30.79
N GLU A 97 -7.70 -40.01 30.46
CA GLU A 97 -8.20 -39.98 29.07
C GLU A 97 -8.55 -38.56 28.57
N HIS A 98 -8.49 -37.57 29.48
CA HIS A 98 -8.86 -36.18 29.23
C HIS A 98 -7.62 -35.28 29.40
N PRO A 99 -6.90 -34.95 28.31
CA PRO A 99 -5.69 -34.14 28.41
C PRO A 99 -6.02 -32.69 28.77
N GLU A 100 -5.13 -32.00 29.48
CA GLU A 100 -5.42 -30.67 30.06
C GLU A 100 -5.84 -29.62 29.02
N HIS A 101 -5.30 -29.67 27.79
CA HIS A 101 -5.70 -28.75 26.72
C HIS A 101 -7.13 -28.96 26.22
N ARG A 102 -7.73 -30.12 26.50
CA ARG A 102 -9.15 -30.47 26.26
C ARG A 102 -9.97 -30.54 27.55
N MET A 103 -9.50 -29.91 28.63
CA MET A 103 -10.22 -29.83 29.91
C MET A 103 -10.52 -28.38 30.29
N GLY A 104 -11.80 -28.05 30.33
CA GLY A 104 -12.33 -26.81 30.86
C GLY A 104 -12.63 -27.01 32.33
N ARG A 105 -12.03 -26.17 33.17
CA ARG A 105 -12.33 -26.08 34.60
C ARG A 105 -13.06 -24.75 34.81
N GLY A 106 -13.80 -24.59 35.89
CA GLY A 106 -14.39 -23.29 36.19
C GLY A 106 -15.16 -23.28 37.50
N LEU A 107 -14.98 -22.22 38.27
CA LEU A 107 -15.77 -21.96 39.46
C LEU A 107 -17.00 -21.16 39.05
N LEU A 108 -18.19 -21.64 39.42
CA LEU A 108 -19.37 -20.79 39.33
C LEU A 108 -19.28 -19.64 40.35
N PRO A 109 -19.84 -18.46 40.03
CA PRO A 109 -20.00 -17.39 41.02
C PRO A 109 -20.87 -17.92 42.17
N ALA A 110 -20.56 -17.50 43.39
CA ALA A 110 -21.33 -17.86 44.57
C ALA A 110 -22.71 -17.20 44.54
N ALA A 111 -23.78 -17.97 44.71
CA ALA A 111 -25.11 -17.41 44.85
C ALA A 111 -25.43 -17.08 46.33
N PRO A 112 -26.29 -16.08 46.61
CA PRO A 112 -26.67 -15.74 47.98
C PRO A 112 -27.31 -16.94 48.70
N GLY A 113 -26.66 -17.42 49.77
CA GLY A 113 -27.13 -18.57 50.56
C GLY A 113 -26.45 -19.91 50.25
N GLU A 114 -25.62 -20.00 49.22
CA GLU A 114 -24.76 -21.18 49.00
C GLU A 114 -23.59 -21.18 50.02
N SER A 115 -23.44 -22.27 50.79
CA SER A 115 -22.33 -22.44 51.73
C SER A 115 -21.06 -23.03 51.10
N ASN A 116 -21.20 -23.69 49.95
CA ASN A 116 -20.15 -24.36 49.21
C ASN A 116 -19.97 -23.70 47.84
N ARG A 117 -18.76 -23.74 47.28
CA ARG A 117 -18.52 -23.34 45.89
C ARG A 117 -18.60 -24.55 44.98
N ILE A 118 -18.98 -24.33 43.73
CA ILE A 118 -19.13 -25.40 42.74
C ILE A 118 -18.14 -25.19 41.62
N GLY A 119 -17.28 -26.18 41.47
CA GLY A 119 -16.49 -26.38 40.27
C GLY A 119 -17.33 -27.13 39.23
N VAL A 120 -17.39 -26.59 38.03
CA VAL A 120 -17.82 -27.33 36.84
C VAL A 120 -16.56 -27.82 36.14
N LEU A 121 -16.60 -29.05 35.67
CA LEU A 121 -15.56 -29.68 34.87
C LEU A 121 -16.19 -30.12 33.57
N THR A 122 -15.66 -29.64 32.45
CA THR A 122 -16.04 -30.09 31.12
C THR A 122 -14.82 -30.58 30.37
N SER A 123 -14.95 -31.64 29.59
CA SER A 123 -13.81 -32.19 28.88
C SER A 123 -14.22 -32.90 27.60
N TRP A 124 -13.27 -32.94 26.67
CA TRP A 124 -13.40 -33.58 25.38
C TRP A 124 -12.36 -34.71 25.26
N PRO A 125 -12.77 -36.00 25.28
CA PRO A 125 -11.89 -37.15 25.14
C PRO A 125 -11.11 -37.16 23.82
N VAL A 126 -9.88 -37.68 23.82
CA VAL A 126 -9.03 -37.77 22.61
C VAL A 126 -9.64 -38.67 21.53
N GLN A 127 -10.43 -39.66 21.94
CA GLN A 127 -11.08 -40.64 21.07
C GLN A 127 -12.23 -40.06 20.24
N MET A 128 -12.73 -38.87 20.61
CA MET A 128 -13.80 -38.17 19.90
C MET A 128 -13.17 -37.15 18.95
N GLN A 129 -13.33 -37.31 17.64
CA GLN A 129 -12.84 -36.36 16.63
C GLN A 129 -13.95 -35.36 16.25
N THR A 130 -13.58 -34.10 16.03
CA THR A 130 -14.47 -33.06 15.47
C THR A 130 -13.90 -32.55 14.15
N ASN A 131 -14.26 -33.23 13.06
CA ASN A 131 -13.60 -33.05 11.76
C ASN A 131 -14.03 -31.80 10.98
N ALA A 132 -15.08 -31.09 11.39
CA ALA A 132 -15.72 -30.09 10.53
C ALA A 132 -14.96 -28.75 10.37
N LEU A 133 -14.09 -28.38 11.33
CA LEU A 133 -13.48 -27.03 11.40
C LEU A 133 -12.02 -27.05 11.93
N ALA A 134 -11.32 -28.18 11.85
CA ALA A 134 -9.92 -28.25 12.29
C ALA A 134 -9.01 -27.35 11.44
N ASP A 135 -9.22 -27.38 10.11
CA ASP A 135 -8.43 -26.65 9.12
C ASP A 135 -8.65 -25.12 9.14
N LEU A 136 -9.67 -24.63 9.87
CA LEU A 136 -9.93 -23.20 10.04
C LEU A 136 -8.76 -22.48 10.74
N ALA A 137 -8.02 -23.20 11.60
CA ALA A 137 -6.85 -22.67 12.31
C ALA A 137 -5.64 -22.41 11.39
N ASP A 138 -5.54 -23.15 10.27
CA ASP A 138 -4.47 -22.96 9.28
C ASP A 138 -4.84 -21.89 8.23
N GLN A 139 -6.13 -21.56 8.11
CA GLN A 139 -6.67 -20.61 7.14
C GLN A 139 -6.92 -19.21 7.72
N THR A 140 -6.82 -19.02 9.04
CA THR A 140 -7.06 -17.74 9.71
C THR A 140 -5.97 -17.42 10.73
N GLU A 141 -5.53 -16.14 10.81
CA GLU A 141 -4.60 -15.68 11.85
C GLU A 141 -5.29 -15.44 13.21
N ILE A 142 -6.60 -15.68 13.28
CA ILE A 142 -7.49 -15.34 14.38
C ILE A 142 -7.53 -16.49 15.41
N PRO A 143 -7.48 -16.21 16.73
CA PRO A 143 -7.44 -17.26 17.73
C PRO A 143 -8.76 -18.04 17.79
N ILE A 144 -8.68 -19.33 17.48
CA ILE A 144 -9.80 -20.28 17.63
C ILE A 144 -9.76 -20.93 19.01
N ARG A 145 -10.94 -21.12 19.61
CA ARG A 145 -11.16 -21.89 20.84
C ARG A 145 -12.36 -22.79 20.70
N TRP A 146 -12.37 -23.85 21.49
CA TRP A 146 -13.50 -24.76 21.60
C TRP A 146 -14.23 -24.54 22.94
N THR A 147 -15.52 -24.84 22.96
CA THR A 147 -16.40 -24.77 24.14
C THR A 147 -17.38 -25.94 24.12
N THR A 148 -18.15 -26.12 25.19
CA THR A 148 -19.17 -27.18 25.28
C THR A 148 -20.54 -26.61 25.63
N PRO A 149 -21.64 -27.35 25.35
CA PRO A 149 -22.97 -26.99 25.84
C PRO A 149 -23.00 -26.86 27.37
N ALA A 150 -22.23 -27.65 28.11
CA ALA A 150 -22.11 -27.50 29.56
C ALA A 150 -21.53 -26.14 29.97
N ALA A 151 -20.51 -25.65 29.26
CA ALA A 151 -20.01 -24.28 29.43
C ALA A 151 -21.07 -23.24 29.06
N GLY A 152 -21.79 -23.44 27.95
CA GLY A 152 -22.90 -22.57 27.55
C GLY A 152 -23.97 -22.42 28.64
N LEU A 153 -24.46 -23.54 29.19
CA LEU A 153 -25.42 -23.55 30.29
C LEU A 153 -24.85 -22.92 31.58
N ALA A 154 -23.56 -23.10 31.86
CA ALA A 154 -22.90 -22.49 33.02
C ALA A 154 -22.83 -20.96 32.94
N GLY A 155 -22.65 -20.39 31.74
CA GLY A 155 -22.76 -18.94 31.51
C GLY A 155 -24.19 -18.44 31.72
N LEU A 156 -25.18 -19.19 31.21
CA LEU A 156 -26.61 -18.88 31.36
C LEU A 156 -27.12 -18.97 32.79
N MET A 157 -26.50 -19.79 33.65
CA MET A 157 -26.84 -19.85 35.08
C MET A 157 -26.43 -18.58 35.84
N GLY A 158 -25.36 -17.92 35.41
CA GLY A 158 -24.81 -16.72 36.03
C GLY A 158 -24.67 -16.82 37.56
N ALA A 159 -24.85 -15.68 38.22
CA ALA A 159 -24.94 -15.59 39.69
C ALA A 159 -26.39 -15.72 40.21
N HIS A 160 -27.40 -15.59 39.33
CA HIS A 160 -28.81 -15.46 39.72
C HIS A 160 -29.51 -16.79 40.04
N ARG A 161 -28.98 -17.94 39.60
CA ARG A 161 -29.50 -19.30 39.89
C ARG A 161 -30.99 -19.44 39.58
N PRO A 162 -31.39 -19.63 38.30
CA PRO A 162 -32.79 -19.68 37.93
C PRO A 162 -33.55 -20.81 38.63
N THR A 163 -34.86 -20.59 38.79
CA THR A 163 -35.77 -21.50 39.49
C THR A 163 -36.13 -22.76 38.69
N GLY A 164 -36.08 -22.66 37.36
CA GLY A 164 -36.28 -23.77 36.42
C GLY A 164 -34.96 -24.37 35.91
N PRO A 165 -34.97 -25.59 35.38
CA PRO A 165 -33.80 -26.18 34.73
C PRO A 165 -33.48 -25.48 33.40
N LEU A 166 -32.19 -25.34 33.13
CA LEU A 166 -31.65 -24.99 31.81
C LEU A 166 -31.28 -26.29 31.09
N VAL A 167 -31.78 -26.47 29.88
CA VAL A 167 -31.57 -27.73 29.13
C VAL A 167 -31.16 -27.43 27.70
N HIS A 168 -30.05 -27.99 27.25
CA HIS A 168 -29.70 -28.05 25.84
C HIS A 168 -29.84 -29.49 25.35
N ALA A 169 -30.73 -29.73 24.40
CA ALA A 169 -31.05 -31.06 23.92
C ALA A 169 -30.99 -31.09 22.39
N ASP A 170 -30.35 -32.12 21.85
CA ASP A 170 -30.20 -32.35 20.41
C ASP A 170 -30.71 -33.74 20.04
N SER A 171 -31.83 -33.77 19.32
CA SER A 171 -32.47 -35.01 18.87
C SER A 171 -31.69 -35.74 17.79
N GLN A 172 -30.76 -35.07 17.07
CA GLN A 172 -29.95 -35.68 16.02
C GLN A 172 -28.81 -36.51 16.61
N THR A 173 -28.00 -35.92 17.50
CA THR A 173 -26.95 -36.67 18.23
C THR A 173 -27.48 -37.50 19.38
N GLY A 174 -28.74 -37.32 19.77
CA GLY A 174 -29.34 -37.97 20.93
C GLY A 174 -28.83 -37.44 22.28
N SER A 175 -28.08 -36.34 22.28
CA SER A 175 -27.47 -35.78 23.50
C SER A 175 -28.40 -34.81 24.22
N ALA A 176 -28.39 -34.84 25.55
CA ALA A 176 -29.11 -33.91 26.40
C ALA A 176 -28.22 -33.46 27.57
N THR A 177 -27.96 -32.15 27.64
CA THR A 177 -27.21 -31.50 28.70
C THR A 177 -28.17 -30.72 29.59
N PHE A 178 -28.07 -30.92 30.89
CA PHE A 178 -28.91 -30.29 31.90
C PHE A 178 -28.03 -29.48 32.86
N ALA A 179 -28.53 -28.31 33.28
CA ALA A 179 -28.01 -27.53 34.40
C ALA A 179 -29.18 -27.07 35.27
N TRP A 180 -29.07 -27.23 36.59
CA TRP A 180 -30.16 -26.88 37.51
C TRP A 180 -29.68 -26.48 38.90
N SER A 181 -30.41 -25.55 39.51
CA SER A 181 -30.22 -25.11 40.90
C SER A 181 -30.92 -26.07 41.87
N HIS A 182 -30.33 -26.32 43.05
CA HIS A 182 -30.93 -27.07 44.16
C HIS A 182 -30.37 -26.58 45.51
N ALA A 183 -30.90 -27.05 46.64
CA ALA A 183 -30.49 -26.57 47.96
C ALA A 183 -29.00 -26.84 48.31
N GLY A 184 -28.34 -27.77 47.61
CA GLY A 184 -26.89 -28.03 47.71
C GLY A 184 -26.04 -27.22 46.72
N GLY A 185 -26.66 -26.35 45.92
CA GLY A 185 -26.03 -25.52 44.88
C GLY A 185 -26.53 -25.88 43.48
N VAL A 186 -25.71 -26.54 42.66
CA VAL A 186 -25.92 -26.71 41.22
C VAL A 186 -25.52 -28.11 40.73
N GLY A 187 -26.41 -28.75 39.99
CA GLY A 187 -26.12 -29.95 39.22
C GLY A 187 -25.88 -29.66 37.74
N PHE A 188 -24.91 -30.35 37.14
CA PHE A 188 -24.78 -30.49 35.69
C PHE A 188 -24.72 -31.97 35.34
N ARG A 189 -25.36 -32.36 34.24
CA ARG A 189 -25.22 -33.70 33.65
C ARG A 189 -25.38 -33.63 32.15
N ASN A 190 -24.53 -34.38 31.44
CA ASN A 190 -24.73 -34.72 30.03
C ASN A 190 -25.15 -36.19 29.95
N VAL A 191 -26.11 -36.50 29.08
CA VAL A 191 -26.62 -37.84 28.87
C VAL A 191 -26.75 -38.11 27.38
N LEU A 192 -26.25 -39.27 26.94
CA LEU A 192 -26.52 -39.82 25.62
C LEU A 192 -27.74 -40.73 25.70
N LEU A 193 -28.76 -40.45 24.89
CA LEU A 193 -30.01 -41.19 24.83
C LEU A 193 -30.26 -41.65 23.38
N PRO A 194 -30.86 -42.82 23.15
CA PRO A 194 -31.20 -43.26 21.81
C PRO A 194 -32.22 -42.31 21.18
N SER A 195 -31.91 -41.81 19.97
CA SER A 195 -32.81 -40.96 19.20
C SER A 195 -34.01 -41.75 18.67
N GLY A 196 -35.18 -41.10 18.58
CA GLY A 196 -36.44 -41.70 18.14
C GLY A 196 -37.66 -41.20 18.92
N GLU A 197 -38.82 -41.83 18.70
CA GLU A 197 -40.13 -41.44 19.28
C GLU A 197 -40.14 -41.39 20.82
N HIS A 198 -39.34 -42.23 21.47
CA HIS A 198 -39.21 -42.27 22.93
C HIS A 198 -38.12 -41.35 23.49
N TRP A 199 -37.47 -40.53 22.66
CA TRP A 199 -36.40 -39.64 23.12
C TRP A 199 -36.92 -38.54 24.08
N PRO A 200 -37.99 -37.76 23.78
CA PRO A 200 -38.51 -36.76 24.71
C PRO A 200 -38.87 -37.28 26.12
N PRO A 201 -39.61 -38.39 26.31
CA PRO A 201 -39.86 -38.92 27.65
C PRO A 201 -38.61 -39.54 28.30
N SER A 202 -37.63 -40.01 27.52
CA SER A 202 -36.34 -40.47 28.05
C SER A 202 -35.50 -39.31 28.59
N VAL A 203 -35.51 -38.15 27.92
CA VAL A 203 -34.85 -36.92 28.38
C VAL A 203 -35.48 -36.44 29.69
N GLY A 204 -36.80 -36.37 29.77
CA GLY A 204 -37.53 -35.99 31.00
C GLY A 204 -37.23 -36.92 32.19
N ARG A 205 -37.23 -38.25 31.96
CA ARG A 205 -36.85 -39.23 32.99
C ARG A 205 -35.38 -39.10 33.41
N ALA A 206 -34.46 -38.98 32.45
CA ALA A 206 -33.04 -38.82 32.75
C ALA A 206 -32.78 -37.55 33.57
N PHE A 207 -33.48 -36.44 33.28
CA PHE A 207 -33.45 -35.25 34.11
C PHE A 207 -33.96 -35.53 35.52
N GLN A 208 -35.15 -36.14 35.68
CA GLN A 208 -35.74 -36.45 36.99
C GLN A 208 -34.80 -37.30 37.85
N GLU A 209 -34.22 -38.38 37.30
CA GLU A 209 -33.23 -39.23 37.98
C GLU A 209 -31.98 -38.43 38.41
N SER A 210 -31.54 -37.47 37.60
CA SER A 210 -30.39 -36.60 37.90
C SER A 210 -30.68 -35.63 39.05
N ALA A 211 -31.83 -34.97 38.98
CA ALA A 211 -32.30 -34.02 39.98
C ALA A 211 -32.44 -34.70 41.34
N LEU A 212 -33.13 -35.85 41.38
CA LEU A 212 -33.25 -36.69 42.58
C LEU A 212 -31.87 -37.12 43.12
N GLY A 213 -30.98 -37.60 42.25
CA GLY A 213 -29.62 -37.99 42.62
C GLY A 213 -28.77 -36.85 43.20
N SER A 214 -29.06 -35.59 42.85
CA SER A 214 -28.46 -34.39 43.44
C SER A 214 -29.13 -33.88 44.72
N GLY A 215 -30.23 -34.52 45.17
CA GLY A 215 -31.01 -34.09 46.32
C GLY A 215 -31.97 -32.93 46.05
N ALA A 216 -32.46 -32.78 44.81
CA ALA A 216 -33.59 -31.90 44.51
C ALA A 216 -34.91 -32.52 45.01
N PRO A 217 -35.93 -31.72 45.39
CA PRO A 217 -37.19 -32.25 45.91
C PRO A 217 -37.97 -33.08 44.88
N ASP A 218 -38.50 -34.23 45.29
CA ASP A 218 -39.21 -35.18 44.41
C ASP A 218 -40.32 -34.56 43.57
N SER A 219 -41.14 -33.70 44.20
CA SER A 219 -42.25 -33.01 43.54
C SER A 219 -41.79 -32.02 42.46
N TRP A 220 -40.67 -31.33 42.70
CA TRP A 220 -40.06 -30.42 41.73
C TRP A 220 -39.39 -31.21 40.59
N ALA A 221 -38.64 -32.26 40.92
CA ALA A 221 -37.96 -33.11 39.94
C ALA A 221 -38.95 -33.79 38.98
N ALA A 222 -40.08 -34.28 39.50
CA ALA A 222 -41.16 -34.84 38.70
C ALA A 222 -41.82 -33.79 37.78
N ALA A 223 -42.23 -32.64 38.34
CA ALA A 223 -42.88 -31.57 37.57
C ALA A 223 -41.96 -31.01 36.46
N ALA A 224 -40.68 -30.83 36.76
CA ALA A 224 -39.68 -30.38 35.79
C ALA A 224 -39.40 -31.44 34.71
N GLY A 225 -39.33 -32.73 35.07
CA GLY A 225 -39.18 -33.83 34.11
C GLY A 225 -40.36 -33.93 33.14
N GLU A 226 -41.60 -33.73 33.61
CA GLU A 226 -42.82 -33.76 32.79
C GLU A 226 -42.96 -32.50 31.92
N ALA A 227 -42.56 -31.33 32.43
CA ALA A 227 -42.45 -30.11 31.63
C ALA A 227 -41.44 -30.26 30.48
N LEU A 228 -40.28 -30.89 30.73
CA LEU A 228 -39.28 -31.18 29.70
C LEU A 228 -39.80 -32.19 28.67
N HIS A 229 -40.48 -33.27 29.11
CA HIS A 229 -41.12 -34.20 28.19
C HIS A 229 -42.11 -33.49 27.26
N THR A 230 -42.97 -32.64 27.82
CA THR A 230 -44.00 -31.89 27.07
C THR A 230 -43.36 -30.90 26.10
N GLY A 231 -42.36 -30.14 26.54
CA GLY A 231 -41.68 -29.15 25.70
C GLY A 231 -40.92 -29.78 24.53
N LEU A 232 -40.22 -30.89 24.76
CA LEU A 232 -39.45 -31.58 23.72
C LEU A 232 -40.31 -32.40 22.75
N ALA A 233 -41.55 -32.76 23.11
CA ALA A 233 -42.43 -33.54 22.24
C ALA A 233 -42.83 -32.82 20.94
N SER A 234 -42.76 -31.49 20.90
CA SER A 234 -43.10 -30.67 19.72
C SER A 234 -41.88 -30.14 18.94
N LEU A 235 -40.65 -30.48 19.35
CA LEU A 235 -39.42 -29.83 18.87
C LEU A 235 -38.47 -30.85 18.20
N ASN A 236 -37.92 -30.48 17.05
CA ASN A 236 -36.95 -31.28 16.29
C ASN A 236 -35.62 -30.53 16.14
N GLY A 237 -34.49 -31.23 16.26
CA GLY A 237 -33.14 -30.68 16.12
C GLY A 237 -32.51 -30.27 17.47
N SER A 238 -31.46 -29.44 17.40
CA SER A 238 -30.84 -28.86 18.59
C SER A 238 -31.67 -27.68 19.13
N ILE A 239 -32.03 -27.72 20.42
CA ILE A 239 -32.81 -26.68 21.09
C ILE A 239 -32.37 -26.47 22.53
N THR A 240 -32.45 -25.23 23.00
CA THR A 240 -32.14 -24.80 24.36
C THR A 240 -33.42 -24.32 25.05
N ILE A 241 -33.82 -25.01 26.11
CA ILE A 241 -34.95 -24.64 26.95
C ILE A 241 -34.41 -23.73 28.06
N LEU A 242 -34.90 -22.50 28.08
CA LEU A 242 -34.52 -21.45 29.02
C LEU A 242 -35.70 -21.14 29.98
N PRO A 243 -35.48 -21.04 31.30
CA PRO A 243 -36.44 -20.44 32.22
C PRO A 243 -36.78 -19.01 31.80
N HIS A 244 -38.03 -18.58 32.05
CA HIS A 244 -38.52 -17.26 31.63
C HIS A 244 -37.66 -16.10 32.16
N GLU A 245 -37.16 -16.23 33.39
CA GLU A 245 -36.20 -15.31 34.03
C GLU A 245 -34.99 -15.04 33.09
N VAL A 246 -34.24 -16.09 32.74
CA VAL A 246 -33.04 -16.01 31.88
C VAL A 246 -33.39 -15.57 30.46
N ALA A 247 -34.49 -16.07 29.91
CA ALA A 247 -34.94 -15.69 28.58
C ALA A 247 -35.29 -14.19 28.48
N SER A 248 -35.91 -13.63 29.52
CA SER A 248 -36.26 -12.20 29.58
C SER A 248 -35.02 -11.30 29.70
N GLU A 249 -34.05 -11.68 30.55
CA GLU A 249 -32.78 -10.95 30.70
C GLU A 249 -31.97 -10.94 29.39
N LEU A 250 -31.86 -12.09 28.72
CA LEU A 250 -31.20 -12.18 27.42
C LEU A 250 -31.93 -11.40 26.32
N GLN A 251 -33.27 -11.42 26.31
CA GLN A 251 -34.06 -10.67 25.35
C GLN A 251 -33.85 -9.15 25.52
N GLU A 252 -33.75 -8.65 26.76
CA GLU A 252 -33.42 -7.26 27.04
C GLU A 252 -31.98 -6.89 26.64
N GLN A 253 -31.01 -7.79 26.88
CA GLN A 253 -29.59 -7.56 26.56
C GLN A 253 -29.24 -7.69 25.06
N THR A 254 -29.94 -8.56 24.33
CA THR A 254 -29.57 -8.93 22.93
C THR A 254 -30.60 -8.51 21.88
N GLY A 255 -31.83 -8.19 22.27
CA GLY A 255 -32.93 -7.88 21.36
C GLY A 255 -33.56 -9.09 20.64
N LEU A 256 -33.05 -10.31 20.88
CA LEU A 256 -33.49 -11.53 20.20
C LEU A 256 -34.85 -12.03 20.70
N SER A 257 -35.62 -12.66 19.80
CA SER A 257 -36.89 -13.29 20.15
C SER A 257 -36.70 -14.57 20.99
N SER A 258 -37.75 -14.99 21.71
CA SER A 258 -37.72 -16.23 22.50
C SER A 258 -37.44 -17.48 21.65
N THR A 259 -37.86 -17.50 20.38
CA THR A 259 -37.57 -18.56 19.41
C THR A 259 -36.10 -18.59 18.97
N GLU A 260 -35.49 -17.42 18.80
CA GLU A 260 -34.07 -17.27 18.47
C GLU A 260 -33.18 -17.62 19.67
N LEU A 261 -33.57 -17.20 20.87
CA LEU A 261 -32.91 -17.61 22.12
C LEU A 261 -33.04 -19.13 22.36
N GLY A 262 -34.14 -19.75 21.93
CA GLY A 262 -34.29 -21.21 21.95
C GLY A 262 -33.28 -21.94 21.05
N THR A 263 -32.95 -21.38 19.89
CA THR A 263 -32.02 -22.01 18.92
C THR A 263 -30.56 -21.60 19.10
N HIS A 264 -30.28 -20.39 19.57
CA HIS A 264 -28.94 -19.78 19.63
C HIS A 264 -28.50 -19.37 21.04
N GLY A 265 -29.39 -19.39 22.04
CA GLY A 265 -29.09 -18.94 23.40
C GLY A 265 -27.94 -19.69 24.09
N ILE A 266 -27.66 -20.94 23.68
CA ILE A 266 -26.51 -21.70 24.19
C ILE A 266 -25.16 -21.10 23.76
N LEU A 267 -25.08 -20.55 22.54
CA LEU A 267 -23.88 -19.89 22.01
C LEU A 267 -23.64 -18.56 22.74
N ILE A 268 -24.70 -17.80 22.98
CA ILE A 268 -24.68 -16.57 23.79
C ILE A 268 -24.21 -16.90 25.22
N GLY A 269 -24.74 -17.99 25.80
CA GLY A 269 -24.29 -18.54 27.07
C GLY A 269 -22.79 -18.85 27.12
N ALA A 270 -22.25 -19.45 26.07
CA ALA A 270 -20.84 -19.79 25.99
C ALA A 270 -19.93 -18.55 25.85
N LEU A 271 -20.47 -17.47 25.27
CA LEU A 271 -19.80 -16.17 25.16
C LEU A 271 -19.93 -15.30 26.42
N LEU A 272 -20.93 -15.53 27.28
CA LEU A 272 -21.03 -14.88 28.59
C LEU A 272 -19.93 -15.35 29.56
N ILE A 273 -19.41 -16.57 29.38
CA ILE A 273 -18.23 -17.03 30.12
C ILE A 273 -16.98 -16.22 29.71
N ASP A 274 -16.14 -15.87 30.69
CA ASP A 274 -14.82 -15.30 30.42
C ASP A 274 -13.87 -16.37 29.83
N PRO A 275 -13.37 -16.20 28.60
CA PRO A 275 -12.45 -17.15 27.96
C PRO A 275 -10.98 -17.04 28.44
N GLN A 276 -10.61 -16.08 29.31
CA GLN A 276 -9.24 -15.96 29.84
C GLN A 276 -9.05 -16.60 31.22
N GLY A 277 -10.02 -16.49 32.12
CA GLY A 277 -9.93 -16.94 33.51
C GLY A 277 -9.98 -18.46 33.72
N VAL A 278 -9.02 -19.22 33.16
CA VAL A 278 -8.92 -20.70 33.26
C VAL A 278 -10.29 -21.37 33.02
N GLY A 279 -11.00 -20.87 32.01
CA GLY A 279 -12.46 -20.97 31.93
C GLY A 279 -13.01 -22.23 31.24
N LEU A 280 -14.32 -22.43 31.43
CA LEU A 280 -15.08 -23.52 30.80
C LEU A 280 -15.16 -23.37 29.27
N ALA A 281 -15.02 -22.15 28.75
CA ALA A 281 -14.81 -21.83 27.35
C ALA A 281 -13.32 -21.52 27.14
N GLY A 282 -12.65 -22.21 26.21
CA GLY A 282 -11.19 -22.09 26.06
C GLY A 282 -10.44 -23.39 25.75
N LEU A 283 -11.17 -24.50 25.54
CA LEU A 283 -10.65 -25.79 25.10
C LEU A 283 -9.85 -25.64 23.79
N ARG A 284 -8.93 -26.56 23.54
CA ARG A 284 -8.09 -26.62 22.33
C ARG A 284 -8.03 -28.05 21.80
N ASP A 285 -8.10 -28.21 20.48
CA ASP A 285 -7.95 -29.53 19.84
C ASP A 285 -6.51 -30.07 20.01
N ALA A 286 -5.52 -29.23 19.74
CA ALA A 286 -4.11 -29.53 19.95
C ALA A 286 -3.56 -28.95 21.27
N MET A 287 -2.55 -29.60 21.82
CA MET A 287 -1.73 -29.02 22.90
C MET A 287 -1.14 -27.69 22.43
N PRO A 288 -1.06 -26.65 23.29
CA PRO A 288 -0.40 -25.41 22.95
C PRO A 288 1.06 -25.69 22.59
N THR A 289 1.37 -25.69 21.29
CA THR A 289 2.76 -25.58 20.85
C THR A 289 3.17 -24.14 21.15
N GLU A 290 3.96 -23.98 22.21
CA GLU A 290 4.82 -22.81 22.31
C GLU A 290 5.68 -22.82 21.04
N ASN A 291 5.37 -21.91 20.10
CA ASN A 291 6.23 -21.65 18.96
C ASN A 291 7.58 -21.24 19.57
N PRO A 292 8.61 -22.09 19.51
CA PRO A 292 9.84 -21.77 20.22
C PRO A 292 10.40 -20.53 19.57
N ASP A 293 10.86 -19.57 20.38
CA ASP A 293 11.55 -18.39 19.87
C ASP A 293 12.73 -18.81 18.98
N PHE A 294 13.18 -17.95 18.06
CA PHE A 294 14.26 -18.28 17.13
C PHE A 294 15.52 -18.79 17.85
N GLN A 295 15.82 -18.23 19.02
CA GLN A 295 16.90 -18.70 19.90
C GLN A 295 16.63 -20.11 20.43
N ALA A 296 15.41 -20.39 20.91
CA ALA A 296 15.01 -21.72 21.38
C ALA A 296 15.04 -22.78 20.26
N ARG A 297 14.65 -22.41 19.03
CA ARG A 297 14.79 -23.26 17.83
C ARG A 297 16.26 -23.57 17.53
N MET A 298 17.15 -22.57 17.61
CA MET A 298 18.59 -22.79 17.44
C MET A 298 19.16 -23.69 18.54
N THR A 299 18.83 -23.49 19.81
CA THR A 299 19.33 -24.34 20.90
C THR A 299 18.78 -25.77 20.82
N ALA A 300 17.53 -25.96 20.40
CA ALA A 300 16.95 -27.27 20.15
C ALA A 300 17.58 -27.97 18.93
N ALA A 301 17.92 -27.22 17.87
CA ALA A 301 18.64 -27.76 16.72
C ALA A 301 20.10 -28.14 17.06
N LEU A 302 20.72 -27.43 18.00
CA LEU A 302 22.07 -27.72 18.52
C LEU A 302 22.10 -28.88 19.52
N SER A 303 21.02 -29.13 20.29
CA SER A 303 20.96 -30.25 21.24
C SER A 303 20.79 -31.62 20.55
N VAL A 304 20.29 -31.65 19.32
CA VAL A 304 20.20 -32.88 18.52
C VAL A 304 21.58 -33.24 17.93
N PRO A 305 22.19 -34.39 18.30
CA PRO A 305 23.59 -34.69 17.95
C PRO A 305 23.82 -34.94 16.45
N ARG A 306 22.77 -35.19 15.67
CA ARG A 306 22.85 -35.39 14.21
C ARG A 306 22.97 -34.05 13.46
N THR A 307 22.18 -33.05 13.84
CA THR A 307 22.24 -31.69 13.29
C THR A 307 23.48 -30.96 13.79
N ALA A 308 23.89 -31.13 15.05
CA ALA A 308 25.15 -30.59 15.55
C ALA A 308 26.37 -31.01 14.70
N ARG A 309 26.46 -32.30 14.31
CA ARG A 309 27.52 -32.80 13.41
C ARG A 309 27.46 -32.18 12.01
N LEU A 310 26.25 -31.97 11.46
CA LEU A 310 26.08 -31.30 10.16
C LEU A 310 26.49 -29.83 10.21
N ILE A 311 26.14 -29.11 11.29
CA ILE A 311 26.53 -27.70 11.47
C ILE A 311 28.06 -27.58 11.61
N VAL A 312 28.71 -28.46 12.39
CA VAL A 312 30.17 -28.49 12.51
C VAL A 312 30.85 -28.82 11.17
N ALA A 313 30.31 -29.78 10.41
CA ALA A 313 30.82 -30.11 9.08
C ALA A 313 30.66 -28.94 8.09
N ALA A 314 29.53 -28.24 8.10
CA ALA A 314 29.28 -27.06 7.27
C ALA A 314 30.20 -25.90 7.65
N ALA A 315 30.44 -25.67 8.95
CA ALA A 315 31.38 -24.66 9.44
C ALA A 315 32.83 -24.96 9.02
N ALA A 316 33.26 -26.22 9.13
CA ALA A 316 34.57 -26.66 8.66
C ALA A 316 34.72 -26.48 7.13
N LEU A 317 33.67 -26.79 6.37
CA LEU A 317 33.64 -26.58 4.92
C LEU A 317 33.71 -25.08 4.57
N MET A 318 32.99 -24.21 5.27
CA MET A 318 33.13 -22.76 5.12
C MET A 318 34.54 -22.25 5.45
N LEU A 319 35.20 -22.81 6.46
CA LEU A 319 36.56 -22.41 6.85
C LEU A 319 37.60 -22.80 5.77
N VAL A 320 37.43 -23.97 5.13
CA VAL A 320 38.32 -24.46 4.07
C VAL A 320 38.05 -23.78 2.72
N PHE A 321 36.78 -23.67 2.30
CA PHE A 321 36.40 -23.19 0.97
C PHE A 321 36.05 -21.71 0.90
N GLY A 322 35.73 -21.06 2.02
CA GLY A 322 35.41 -19.63 2.09
C GLY A 322 36.47 -18.72 1.46
N PRO A 323 37.77 -18.90 1.75
CA PRO A 323 38.83 -18.14 1.08
C PRO A 323 38.82 -18.31 -0.44
N ILE A 324 38.60 -19.53 -0.94
CA ILE A 324 38.56 -19.84 -2.38
C ILE A 324 37.37 -19.14 -3.05
N VAL A 325 36.18 -19.23 -2.45
CA VAL A 325 34.97 -18.55 -2.96
C VAL A 325 35.14 -17.03 -2.91
N SER A 326 35.78 -16.47 -1.89
CA SER A 326 36.07 -15.03 -1.80
C SER A 326 37.06 -14.56 -2.87
N ALA A 327 38.06 -15.37 -3.22
CA ALA A 327 39.00 -15.07 -4.29
C ALA A 327 38.34 -15.16 -5.66
N TRP A 328 37.50 -16.18 -5.88
CA TRP A 328 36.77 -16.38 -7.14
C TRP A 328 35.73 -15.29 -7.40
N THR A 329 34.94 -14.92 -6.39
CA THR A 329 33.99 -13.79 -6.50
C THR A 329 34.71 -12.47 -6.76
N ARG A 330 35.84 -12.21 -6.09
CA ARG A 330 36.68 -11.04 -6.36
C ARG A 330 37.23 -11.03 -7.79
N LEU A 331 37.66 -12.18 -8.32
CA LEU A 331 38.15 -12.29 -9.70
C LEU A 331 37.07 -11.94 -10.72
N ASN A 332 35.87 -12.54 -10.59
CA ASN A 332 34.74 -12.24 -11.48
C ASN A 332 34.36 -10.74 -11.48
N VAL A 333 34.40 -10.08 -10.32
CA VAL A 333 34.14 -8.62 -10.24
C VAL A 333 35.22 -7.81 -10.98
N VAL A 334 36.48 -8.22 -10.92
CA VAL A 334 37.57 -7.56 -11.66
C VAL A 334 37.45 -7.81 -13.16
N GLU A 335 37.13 -9.02 -13.60
CA GLU A 335 36.93 -9.34 -15.02
C GLU A 335 35.74 -8.57 -15.62
N ALA A 336 34.62 -8.48 -14.91
CA ALA A 336 33.46 -7.68 -15.34
C ALA A 336 33.81 -6.19 -15.49
N ARG A 337 34.56 -5.60 -14.55
CA ARG A 337 35.00 -4.20 -14.63
C ARG A 337 36.06 -3.96 -15.72
N ASN A 338 36.87 -4.97 -16.04
CA ASN A 338 37.85 -4.88 -17.13
C ASN A 338 37.17 -4.90 -18.52
N ALA A 339 36.09 -5.68 -18.67
CA ALA A 339 35.27 -5.67 -19.89
C ALA A 339 34.58 -4.32 -20.11
N GLU A 340 34.05 -3.70 -19.06
CA GLU A 340 33.44 -2.36 -19.09
C GLU A 340 34.44 -1.27 -19.52
N LEU A 341 35.68 -1.32 -19.02
CA LEU A 341 36.77 -0.43 -19.44
C LEU A 341 37.12 -0.59 -20.93
N ALA A 342 37.09 -1.83 -21.46
CA ALA A 342 37.35 -2.09 -22.87
C ALA A 342 36.29 -1.46 -23.80
N SER A 343 35.00 -1.47 -23.41
CA SER A 343 33.95 -0.75 -24.14
C SER A 343 34.14 0.78 -24.09
N MET A 344 34.45 1.35 -22.93
CA MET A 344 34.61 2.81 -22.79
C MET A 344 35.73 3.38 -23.68
N VAL A 345 36.80 2.61 -23.92
CA VAL A 345 37.87 3.01 -24.85
C VAL A 345 37.38 3.05 -26.30
N GLN A 346 36.52 2.09 -26.72
CA GLN A 346 35.97 2.06 -28.08
C GLN A 346 35.00 3.22 -28.35
N ASP A 347 34.20 3.59 -27.35
CA ASP A 347 33.26 4.72 -27.46
C ASP A 347 33.99 6.07 -27.56
N ALA A 348 35.08 6.26 -26.80
CA ALA A 348 35.91 7.46 -26.88
C ALA A 348 36.54 7.62 -28.28
N ASP A 349 37.11 6.53 -28.81
CA ASP A 349 37.69 6.43 -30.15
C ASP A 349 36.67 6.76 -31.26
N ALA A 350 35.39 6.37 -31.09
CA ALA A 350 34.33 6.67 -32.04
C ALA A 350 33.93 8.15 -32.00
N LEU A 351 33.87 8.73 -30.80
CA LEU A 351 33.49 10.13 -30.59
C LEU A 351 34.54 11.10 -31.17
N GLU A 352 35.84 10.82 -31.00
CA GLU A 352 36.92 11.63 -31.57
C GLU A 352 36.86 11.67 -33.12
N ARG A 353 36.61 10.52 -33.76
CA ARG A 353 36.42 10.44 -35.23
C ARG A 353 35.22 11.26 -35.69
N SER A 354 34.13 11.31 -34.92
CA SER A 354 32.95 12.11 -35.26
C SER A 354 33.27 13.62 -35.22
N LEU A 355 34.00 14.09 -34.20
CA LEU A 355 34.36 15.50 -34.04
C LEU A 355 35.27 15.98 -35.18
N ALA A 356 36.27 15.18 -35.55
CA ALA A 356 37.14 15.45 -36.69
C ALA A 356 36.37 15.55 -38.02
N HIS A 357 35.28 14.79 -38.19
CA HIS A 357 34.44 14.88 -39.38
C HIS A 357 33.64 16.20 -39.43
N TYR A 358 33.05 16.64 -38.31
CA TYR A 358 32.27 17.88 -38.27
C TYR A 358 33.10 19.15 -38.52
N ASP A 359 34.35 19.21 -38.05
CA ASP A 359 35.24 20.36 -38.28
C ASP A 359 35.55 20.58 -39.78
N THR A 360 35.63 19.48 -40.56
CA THR A 360 35.85 19.58 -42.01
C THR A 360 34.64 20.14 -42.77
N LEU A 361 33.42 19.82 -42.33
CA LEU A 361 32.17 20.31 -42.94
C LEU A 361 31.93 21.81 -42.66
N GLY A 362 32.32 22.29 -41.47
CA GLY A 362 32.13 23.69 -41.07
C GLY A 362 32.94 24.71 -41.91
N ASN A 363 34.04 24.26 -42.55
CA ASN A 363 34.91 25.12 -43.35
C ASN A 363 34.54 25.19 -44.85
N THR A 364 33.54 24.43 -45.32
CA THR A 364 33.18 24.37 -46.75
C THR A 364 31.78 24.90 -47.06
N GLY A 365 31.66 26.23 -47.12
CA GLY A 365 30.64 26.91 -47.91
C GLY A 365 29.42 27.45 -47.17
N PHE A 366 29.20 28.75 -47.31
CA PHE A 366 27.92 29.40 -47.04
C PHE A 366 27.17 29.67 -48.35
N SER A 367 25.84 29.71 -48.31
CA SER A 367 25.02 30.03 -49.48
C SER A 367 25.16 31.50 -49.86
N SER A 368 25.64 31.77 -51.08
CA SER A 368 25.70 33.12 -51.65
C SER A 368 24.32 33.75 -51.79
N VAL A 369 23.29 32.94 -52.05
CA VAL A 369 21.89 33.39 -52.17
C VAL A 369 21.39 33.99 -50.85
N LYS A 370 21.71 33.34 -49.71
CA LYS A 370 21.35 33.85 -48.38
C LYS A 370 21.98 35.22 -48.13
N VAL A 371 23.31 35.32 -48.29
CA VAL A 371 24.04 36.57 -48.03
C VAL A 371 23.59 37.71 -48.96
N LEU A 372 23.22 37.41 -50.21
CA LEU A 372 22.64 38.42 -51.11
C LEU A 372 21.25 38.85 -50.65
N SER A 373 20.38 37.93 -50.22
CA SER A 373 19.07 38.25 -49.65
C SER A 373 19.21 39.18 -48.44
N ASP A 374 20.10 38.84 -47.51
CA ASP A 374 20.37 39.61 -46.28
C ASP A 374 21.00 40.98 -46.55
N LEU A 375 21.74 41.13 -47.66
CA LEU A 375 22.27 42.40 -48.14
C LEU A 375 21.15 43.29 -48.72
N PHE A 376 20.24 42.74 -49.53
CA PHE A 376 19.16 43.50 -50.17
C PHE A 376 18.06 43.94 -49.20
N THR A 377 17.72 43.12 -48.19
CA THR A 377 16.75 43.48 -47.13
C THR A 377 17.19 44.70 -46.31
N ASN A 378 18.51 44.97 -46.26
CA ASN A 378 19.11 46.08 -45.52
C ASN A 378 19.34 47.36 -46.35
N LEU A 379 18.77 47.46 -47.56
CA LEU A 379 18.85 48.68 -48.37
C LEU A 379 17.65 49.60 -48.09
N PRO A 380 17.88 50.85 -47.63
CA PRO A 380 16.82 51.82 -47.44
C PRO A 380 16.23 52.31 -48.78
N ARG A 381 15.00 52.83 -48.70
CA ARG A 381 14.28 53.41 -49.85
C ARG A 381 15.09 54.57 -50.43
N GLY A 382 15.10 54.69 -51.76
CA GLY A 382 15.87 55.72 -52.48
C GLY A 382 17.23 55.26 -53.01
N ILE A 383 17.70 54.06 -52.65
CA ILE A 383 18.93 53.48 -53.23
C ILE A 383 18.60 52.63 -54.47
N ARG A 384 19.29 52.91 -55.58
CA ARG A 384 19.29 52.10 -56.80
C ARG A 384 20.63 51.41 -56.97
N VAL A 385 20.66 50.09 -56.84
CA VAL A 385 21.87 49.28 -57.02
C VAL A 385 22.18 49.12 -58.51
N GLU A 386 23.45 49.28 -58.88
CA GLU A 386 23.96 49.04 -60.22
C GLU A 386 24.80 47.76 -60.32
N GLY A 387 25.46 47.35 -59.22
CA GLY A 387 26.22 46.10 -59.20
C GLY A 387 26.56 45.59 -57.80
N VAL A 388 26.69 44.27 -57.67
CA VAL A 388 27.19 43.59 -56.48
C VAL A 388 28.28 42.60 -56.89
N ARG A 389 29.39 42.57 -56.14
CA ARG A 389 30.45 41.56 -56.27
C ARG A 389 30.64 40.89 -54.91
N LEU A 390 30.67 39.55 -54.89
CA LEU A 390 30.82 38.76 -53.68
C LEU A 390 31.90 37.70 -53.88
N ASN A 391 32.82 37.58 -52.93
CA ASN A 391 33.91 36.61 -52.94
C ASN A 391 33.74 35.65 -51.75
N THR A 392 33.30 34.43 -52.06
CA THR A 392 32.98 33.39 -51.07
C THR A 392 34.21 32.88 -50.31
N ARG A 393 35.42 33.00 -50.89
CA ARG A 393 36.66 32.46 -50.29
C ARG A 393 37.20 33.38 -49.19
N ASP A 394 37.20 34.69 -49.46
CA ASP A 394 37.71 35.70 -48.53
C ASP A 394 36.58 36.35 -47.69
N ALA A 395 35.35 35.85 -47.87
CA ALA A 395 34.12 36.32 -47.24
C ALA A 395 33.92 37.84 -47.35
N SER A 396 34.12 38.41 -48.54
CA SER A 396 34.03 39.86 -48.78
C SER A 396 32.99 40.21 -49.85
N PHE A 397 32.40 41.41 -49.73
CA PHE A 397 31.43 41.93 -50.70
C PHE A 397 31.74 43.40 -51.05
N SER A 398 31.36 43.81 -52.25
CA SER A 398 31.23 45.21 -52.64
C SER A 398 29.95 45.47 -53.43
N LEU A 399 29.40 46.66 -53.26
CA LEU A 399 28.11 47.13 -53.75
C LEU A 399 28.30 48.53 -54.34
N THR A 400 27.83 48.74 -55.58
CA THR A 400 27.84 50.05 -56.24
C THR A 400 26.42 50.47 -56.59
N GLY A 401 26.09 51.74 -56.39
CA GLY A 401 24.74 52.25 -56.64
C GLY A 401 24.62 53.77 -56.55
N LYS A 402 23.43 54.27 -56.89
CA LYS A 402 23.08 55.68 -56.85
C LYS A 402 21.95 55.94 -55.86
N SER A 403 22.04 57.01 -55.08
CA SER A 403 20.95 57.46 -54.21
C SER A 403 20.10 58.53 -54.89
N ILE A 404 18.78 58.42 -54.74
CA ILE A 404 17.77 59.35 -55.24
C ILE A 404 17.21 60.09 -54.02
N PRO A 405 17.40 61.42 -53.89
CA PRO A 405 16.83 62.18 -52.78
C PRO A 405 15.31 62.28 -52.92
N ASP A 406 14.57 61.89 -51.88
CA ASP A 406 13.13 62.10 -51.82
C ASP A 406 12.83 63.54 -51.39
N ARG A 407 12.63 64.41 -52.39
CA ARG A 407 12.29 65.82 -52.20
C ARG A 407 10.91 66.04 -51.54
N SER A 408 10.07 65.01 -51.44
CA SER A 408 8.75 65.11 -50.78
C SER A 408 8.82 64.82 -49.27
N ALA A 409 9.76 63.98 -48.84
CA ALA A 409 9.99 63.63 -47.44
C ALA A 409 11.07 64.50 -46.75
N GLY A 410 11.77 65.37 -47.49
CA GLY A 410 12.78 66.28 -46.95
C GLY A 410 14.12 65.63 -46.57
N VAL A 411 14.35 64.37 -46.97
CA VAL A 411 15.55 63.59 -46.62
C VAL A 411 16.66 63.83 -47.65
N SER A 412 17.88 64.13 -47.21
CA SER A 412 19.00 64.34 -48.12
C SER A 412 19.58 63.03 -48.64
N ALA A 413 20.18 63.05 -49.84
CA ALA A 413 20.79 61.87 -50.44
C ALA A 413 21.91 61.27 -49.56
N THR A 414 22.65 62.10 -48.81
CA THR A 414 23.67 61.65 -47.84
C THR A 414 23.06 60.91 -46.64
N ASP A 415 21.91 61.36 -46.12
CA ASP A 415 21.27 60.72 -44.96
C ASP A 415 20.78 59.29 -45.29
N VAL A 416 20.31 59.09 -46.53
CA VAL A 416 19.89 57.77 -47.03
C VAL A 416 21.06 56.78 -47.02
N ILE A 417 22.23 57.19 -47.54
CA ILE A 417 23.41 56.33 -47.61
C ILE A 417 23.97 56.04 -46.20
N GLU A 418 23.96 57.03 -45.30
CA GLU A 418 24.40 56.81 -43.91
C GLU A 418 23.42 55.89 -43.14
N SER A 419 22.12 55.99 -43.40
CA SER A 419 21.13 55.06 -42.83
C SER A 419 21.35 53.60 -43.30
N MET A 420 21.76 53.39 -44.55
CA MET A 420 22.16 52.07 -45.08
C MET A 420 23.37 51.51 -44.32
N ARG A 421 24.40 52.34 -44.09
CA ARG A 421 25.60 51.96 -43.32
C ARG A 421 25.22 51.55 -41.89
N GLN A 422 24.29 52.27 -41.26
CA GLN A 422 23.81 51.96 -39.92
C GLN A 422 22.99 50.65 -39.88
N GLN A 423 22.11 50.41 -40.85
CA GLN A 423 21.30 49.19 -40.93
C GLN A 423 22.17 47.94 -41.10
N LEU A 424 23.09 47.93 -42.07
CA LEU A 424 24.03 46.81 -42.29
C LEU A 424 24.96 46.53 -41.09
N GLY A 425 25.24 47.55 -40.27
CA GLY A 425 26.01 47.40 -39.03
C GLY A 425 25.23 46.83 -37.84
N GLN A 426 23.90 46.98 -37.81
CA GLN A 426 23.06 46.53 -36.68
C GLN A 426 23.01 45.00 -36.56
N ASP A 427 22.92 44.30 -37.68
CA ASP A 427 22.64 42.85 -37.69
C ASP A 427 23.85 41.97 -37.32
N ARG A 428 25.06 42.56 -37.31
CA ARG A 428 26.34 41.88 -37.06
C ARG A 428 26.66 40.69 -37.99
N MET A 429 25.98 40.59 -39.13
CA MET A 429 26.33 39.64 -40.20
C MET A 429 27.47 40.19 -41.05
N PHE A 430 27.44 41.50 -41.32
CA PHE A 430 28.47 42.25 -42.03
C PHE A 430 29.33 43.04 -41.04
N SER A 431 30.63 43.15 -41.34
CA SER A 431 31.64 43.81 -40.53
C SER A 431 32.61 44.59 -41.41
N ARG A 432 33.33 45.56 -40.80
CA ARG A 432 34.33 46.40 -41.49
C ARG A 432 33.79 47.08 -42.75
N ILE A 433 32.60 47.66 -42.64
CA ILE A 433 31.92 48.34 -43.74
C ILE A 433 32.64 49.67 -44.03
N SER A 434 33.21 49.80 -45.23
CA SER A 434 33.74 51.05 -45.78
C SER A 434 32.79 51.61 -46.83
N LEU A 435 32.64 52.93 -46.83
CA LEU A 435 31.73 53.66 -47.72
C LEU A 435 32.49 54.82 -48.36
N ASN A 436 32.32 54.99 -49.66
CA ASN A 436 32.87 56.10 -50.44
C ASN A 436 31.77 56.64 -51.37
N TRP A 437 31.65 57.95 -51.51
CA TRP A 437 30.66 58.60 -52.38
C TRP A 437 31.29 59.77 -53.15
N GLU A 438 30.78 60.07 -54.33
CA GLU A 438 31.25 61.18 -55.19
C GLU A 438 30.36 62.44 -55.04
N GLU A 439 30.78 63.57 -55.60
CA GLU A 439 30.02 64.82 -55.52
C GLU A 439 28.69 64.73 -56.30
N PRO A 440 27.61 65.41 -55.85
CA PRO A 440 26.28 65.23 -56.43
C PRO A 440 26.18 65.76 -57.86
N ASP A 441 25.65 64.92 -58.76
CA ASP A 441 25.35 65.27 -60.15
C ASP A 441 24.29 66.40 -60.23
N ALA A 442 24.16 67.07 -61.37
CA ALA A 442 23.31 68.24 -61.58
C ALA A 442 21.81 68.01 -61.26
N PHE A 443 21.36 66.76 -61.16
CA PHE A 443 20.01 66.37 -60.77
C PHE A 443 19.84 66.07 -59.26
N GLY A 444 20.94 66.04 -58.49
CA GLY A 444 20.99 65.78 -57.05
C GLY A 444 21.20 64.32 -56.66
N HIS A 445 21.65 63.46 -57.59
CA HIS A 445 22.00 62.07 -57.31
C HIS A 445 23.45 61.97 -56.81
N LEU A 446 23.69 61.11 -55.81
CA LEU A 446 25.04 60.73 -55.37
C LEU A 446 25.30 59.28 -55.80
N GLU A 447 26.45 59.03 -56.43
CA GLU A 447 26.95 57.68 -56.66
C GLU A 447 27.84 57.24 -55.50
N PHE A 448 27.71 55.99 -55.07
CA PHE A 448 28.45 55.44 -53.94
C PHE A 448 28.97 54.02 -54.21
N THR A 449 30.08 53.70 -53.56
CA THR A 449 30.64 52.36 -53.45
C THR A 449 30.75 51.98 -51.97
N LEU A 450 30.18 50.84 -51.63
CA LEU A 450 30.18 50.23 -50.30
C LEU A 450 30.96 48.91 -50.36
N ALA A 451 31.83 48.62 -49.39
CA ALA A 451 32.53 47.33 -49.29
C ALA A 451 32.57 46.84 -47.84
N GLY A 452 32.63 45.52 -47.63
CA GLY A 452 32.67 44.94 -46.29
C GLY A 452 33.00 43.44 -46.26
N ARG A 453 33.05 42.87 -45.04
CA ARG A 453 33.34 41.45 -44.78
C ARG A 453 32.16 40.76 -44.10
N ILE A 454 31.80 39.58 -44.58
CA ILE A 454 30.79 38.68 -44.04
C ILE A 454 31.45 37.91 -42.88
N ASP A 455 30.91 38.03 -41.66
CA ASP A 455 31.49 37.41 -40.45
C ASP A 455 30.72 36.17 -40.01
N LYS A 456 29.38 36.21 -40.10
CA LYS A 456 28.49 35.14 -39.59
C LYS A 456 27.37 34.78 -40.59
N PRO A 457 27.69 34.11 -41.71
CA PRO A 457 26.72 33.86 -42.79
C PRO A 457 25.63 32.84 -42.40
N HIS A 458 25.88 31.97 -41.42
CA HIS A 458 24.88 30.99 -40.96
C HIS A 458 23.90 31.54 -39.92
N LYS A 459 24.11 32.77 -39.42
CA LYS A 459 23.17 33.41 -38.48
C LYS A 459 21.86 33.72 -39.22
N ASP A 460 20.73 33.30 -38.68
CA ASP A 460 19.42 33.79 -39.13
C ASP A 460 19.11 35.11 -38.41
N VAL A 461 18.71 36.13 -39.19
CA VAL A 461 18.39 37.46 -38.70
C VAL A 461 16.88 37.69 -38.86
N MET A 462 16.21 37.94 -37.74
CA MET A 462 14.80 38.32 -37.73
C MET A 462 14.69 39.81 -38.05
N TYR A 463 14.44 40.14 -39.32
CA TYR A 463 14.24 41.51 -39.78
C TYR A 463 12.95 42.10 -39.21
N GLN A 464 12.99 43.38 -38.84
CA GLN A 464 11.79 44.11 -38.43
C GLN A 464 10.82 44.24 -39.61
N ARG A 465 9.50 44.21 -39.34
CA ARG A 465 8.42 44.18 -40.35
C ARG A 465 8.47 45.33 -41.37
N GLU A 466 9.08 46.45 -41.00
CA GLU A 466 9.32 47.61 -41.87
C GLU A 466 10.46 47.39 -42.88
N ARG A 467 11.41 46.50 -42.60
CA ARG A 467 12.55 46.15 -43.46
C ARG A 467 12.30 44.89 -44.28
N ASP A 468 11.44 44.01 -43.80
CA ASP A 468 11.05 42.80 -44.52
C ASP A 468 10.20 43.11 -45.78
N PHE A 469 10.80 42.87 -46.95
CA PHE A 469 10.16 43.04 -48.26
C PHE A 469 9.35 41.81 -48.71
N ALA A 470 9.50 40.66 -48.05
CA ALA A 470 8.62 39.51 -48.25
C ALA A 470 7.25 39.75 -47.58
N ALA A 471 7.24 40.41 -46.41
CA ALA A 471 6.01 40.77 -45.70
C ALA A 471 5.25 41.96 -46.30
N TYR A 472 5.94 42.98 -46.85
CA TYR A 472 5.30 44.13 -47.54
C TYR A 472 6.15 44.56 -48.74
N SER A 473 5.61 44.40 -49.95
CA SER A 473 6.32 44.71 -51.20
C SER A 473 6.61 46.21 -51.38
N LEU A 474 7.61 46.55 -52.21
CA LEU A 474 7.93 47.94 -52.56
C LEU A 474 6.73 48.66 -53.21
N ALA A 475 5.90 47.96 -53.98
CA ALA A 475 4.75 48.54 -54.67
C ALA A 475 3.64 48.98 -53.70
N ALA A 476 3.29 48.12 -52.73
CA ALA A 476 2.32 48.44 -51.67
C ALA A 476 2.77 49.64 -50.80
N ARG A 477 4.09 49.89 -50.73
CA ARG A 477 4.69 51.03 -50.00
C ARG A 477 4.76 52.33 -50.81
N MET A 478 4.65 52.27 -52.14
CA MET A 478 4.70 53.41 -53.06
C MET A 478 3.30 53.98 -53.34
N TYR A 479 2.26 53.13 -53.31
CA TYR A 479 0.88 53.51 -53.62
C TYR A 479 -0.07 52.95 -52.54
N PRO A 480 -0.11 53.54 -51.34
CA PRO A 480 -0.97 53.05 -50.24
C PRO A 480 -2.46 53.07 -50.63
N ASP A 481 -2.92 54.06 -51.40
CA ASP A 481 -4.32 54.18 -51.82
C ASP A 481 -4.71 53.22 -52.97
N ALA A 482 -3.75 52.52 -53.60
CA ALA A 482 -4.03 51.57 -54.68
C ALA A 482 -4.39 50.17 -54.17
N PHE A 483 -4.16 49.90 -52.89
CA PHE A 483 -4.43 48.63 -52.22
C PHE A 483 -5.11 48.92 -50.87
N PRO A 484 -6.44 49.08 -50.82
CA PRO A 484 -7.14 49.32 -49.56
C PRO A 484 -6.93 48.14 -48.60
N ASP A 485 -6.41 48.43 -47.40
CA ASP A 485 -6.19 47.46 -46.32
C ASP A 485 -7.54 47.01 -45.73
N ASP A 486 -8.24 46.07 -46.39
CA ASP A 486 -9.52 45.57 -45.89
C ASP A 486 -9.80 44.09 -46.27
N GLN A 487 -9.07 43.16 -45.62
CA GLN A 487 -9.69 42.11 -44.79
C GLN A 487 -8.67 41.14 -44.16
N THR A 488 -8.89 40.86 -42.87
CA THR A 488 -8.29 39.73 -42.15
C THR A 488 -8.90 38.41 -42.62
N GLY A 489 -8.08 37.44 -43.03
CA GLY A 489 -8.54 36.09 -43.36
C GLY A 489 -7.48 35.27 -44.06
N GLU A 490 -7.62 33.94 -44.01
CA GLU A 490 -6.75 32.93 -44.61
C GLU A 490 -6.19 33.27 -46.00
N SER A 491 -4.94 32.87 -46.24
CA SER A 491 -4.35 32.82 -47.58
C SER A 491 -5.18 31.88 -48.48
N PRO A 492 -5.89 32.39 -49.51
CA PRO A 492 -6.63 31.53 -50.43
C PRO A 492 -5.67 30.80 -51.36
N ALA A 493 -6.00 29.56 -51.71
CA ALA A 493 -5.21 28.78 -52.67
C ALA A 493 -5.59 29.11 -54.13
N GLY A 494 -4.57 29.22 -55.00
CA GLY A 494 -4.73 29.26 -56.46
C GLY A 494 -5.05 30.64 -57.06
N PRO A 495 -4.83 30.85 -58.38
CA PRO A 495 -5.00 29.83 -59.43
C PRO A 495 -3.79 29.59 -60.37
N GLU A 496 -4.03 28.71 -61.33
CA GLU A 496 -3.10 28.02 -62.25
C GLU A 496 -2.49 28.90 -63.37
N GLY A 497 -1.39 28.46 -64.00
CA GLY A 497 -0.69 29.28 -65.00
C GLY A 497 0.39 28.65 -65.89
N SER A 498 0.33 27.35 -66.22
CA SER A 498 0.92 26.72 -67.42
C SER A 498 2.38 27.03 -67.87
N THR A 499 3.28 26.06 -67.71
CA THR A 499 4.28 25.72 -68.77
C THR A 499 4.48 24.20 -68.84
N ALA A 500 4.45 23.65 -70.06
CA ALA A 500 4.59 22.22 -70.34
C ALA A 500 6.04 21.78 -70.59
N SER A 501 6.34 20.48 -70.39
CA SER A 501 7.21 19.64 -71.26
C SER A 501 7.24 18.20 -70.69
N VAL A 502 6.41 17.25 -71.16
CA VAL A 502 6.61 16.32 -72.30
C VAL A 502 7.29 14.98 -71.93
N ASN A 503 6.51 13.90 -72.14
CA ASN A 503 6.85 12.49 -72.42
C ASN A 503 7.92 11.74 -71.61
N ALA A 504 7.48 10.66 -70.95
CA ALA A 504 7.73 9.31 -71.48
C ALA A 504 6.55 8.37 -71.13
N THR A 505 5.98 7.73 -72.15
CA THR A 505 4.94 6.70 -72.02
C THR A 505 5.62 5.34 -71.97
N GLU A 506 5.23 4.45 -71.05
CA GLU A 506 5.14 3.03 -71.42
C GLU A 506 4.04 2.29 -70.63
N THR A 507 3.04 1.85 -71.39
CA THR A 507 1.98 0.92 -71.01
C THR A 507 2.54 -0.51 -70.95
N THR A 508 1.85 -1.46 -70.28
CA THR A 508 1.40 -2.75 -70.87
C THR A 508 1.24 -3.88 -69.82
N GLU A 509 -0.02 -4.15 -69.50
CA GLU A 509 -0.70 -5.47 -69.44
C GLU A 509 -0.12 -6.73 -68.75
N ALA A 510 -0.96 -7.25 -67.83
CA ALA A 510 -1.53 -8.62 -67.80
C ALA A 510 -0.66 -9.88 -67.56
N SER A 511 -0.93 -10.56 -66.43
CA SER A 511 -1.62 -11.88 -66.32
C SER A 511 -1.62 -12.32 -64.83
N ALA A 512 -2.70 -12.75 -64.15
CA ALA A 512 -3.57 -13.93 -64.38
C ALA A 512 -2.79 -15.27 -64.28
N GLN A 513 -3.09 -16.30 -63.49
CA GLN A 513 -4.01 -16.60 -62.34
C GLN A 513 -3.19 -17.46 -61.32
N SER A 514 -3.62 -18.00 -60.17
CA SER A 514 -4.93 -18.31 -59.54
C SER A 514 -4.79 -18.12 -57.98
N ASP A 515 -5.60 -18.65 -57.04
CA ASP A 515 -6.80 -19.51 -57.03
C ASP A 515 -7.74 -19.14 -55.87
N LEU A 516 -9.05 -19.27 -56.15
CA LEU A 516 -10.21 -19.47 -55.27
C LEU A 516 -10.19 -19.02 -53.79
N ALA A 517 -11.07 -18.06 -53.48
CA ALA A 517 -11.50 -17.70 -52.13
C ALA A 517 -12.93 -18.21 -51.82
N ALA A 518 -13.15 -18.66 -50.58
CA ALA A 518 -14.41 -18.60 -49.84
C ALA A 518 -14.17 -19.02 -48.37
N SER A 519 -14.73 -18.42 -47.32
CA SER A 519 -15.16 -17.03 -47.05
C SER A 519 -15.81 -17.04 -45.65
N GLU A 520 -15.24 -16.39 -44.65
CA GLU A 520 -15.94 -16.17 -43.36
C GLU A 520 -15.31 -14.99 -42.58
N GLU A 521 -16.21 -14.17 -42.03
CA GLU A 521 -16.13 -13.20 -40.90
C GLU A 521 -14.80 -12.43 -40.65
N SER A 522 -14.73 -11.10 -40.80
CA SER A 522 -15.49 -9.99 -40.17
C SER A 522 -14.91 -9.51 -38.82
N ASN A 523 -14.45 -8.25 -38.82
CA ASN A 523 -14.16 -7.36 -37.68
C ASN A 523 -12.89 -7.58 -36.83
N ASN A 524 -11.81 -6.93 -37.30
CA ASN A 524 -11.07 -5.86 -36.61
C ASN A 524 -10.84 -5.89 -35.09
N ASP A 525 -9.54 -5.78 -34.79
CA ASP A 525 -8.93 -4.83 -33.83
C ASP A 525 -8.89 -5.21 -32.34
N ASP A 526 -8.06 -6.23 -32.09
CA ASP A 526 -7.53 -6.58 -30.77
C ASP A 526 -6.40 -5.59 -30.37
N SER A 527 -6.77 -4.36 -30.01
CA SER A 527 -5.83 -3.32 -29.57
C SER A 527 -5.85 -3.10 -28.06
N ARG A 528 -4.89 -3.76 -27.40
CA ARG A 528 -4.20 -3.37 -26.16
C ARG A 528 -4.65 -2.07 -25.46
N GLY A 529 -4.94 -2.22 -24.16
CA GLY A 529 -4.25 -1.40 -23.16
C GLY A 529 -4.75 0.03 -22.94
N GLU A 530 -5.93 0.12 -22.33
CA GLU A 530 -6.12 1.00 -21.16
C GLU A 530 -4.89 0.87 -20.22
N ILE A 531 -4.37 1.88 -19.50
CA ILE A 531 -5.01 3.04 -18.87
C ILE A 531 -3.98 4.20 -18.79
N GLU A 532 -4.12 5.27 -19.58
CA GLU A 532 -3.61 6.62 -19.22
C GLU A 532 -4.40 7.72 -19.97
N ALA A 533 -5.43 8.28 -19.31
CA ALA A 533 -5.79 9.70 -19.37
C ALA A 533 -7.15 9.97 -18.69
N ARG A 534 -7.25 11.15 -18.06
CA ARG A 534 -8.46 11.88 -17.61
C ARG A 534 -8.81 11.79 -16.12
N LEU A 535 -7.97 12.45 -15.33
CA LEU A 535 -8.47 13.28 -14.23
C LEU A 535 -8.26 14.76 -14.56
N ASN A 536 -9.32 15.41 -15.04
CA ASN A 536 -9.49 16.83 -14.80
C ASN A 536 -10.95 17.09 -14.36
N ARG A 537 -11.09 17.88 -13.30
CA ARG A 537 -12.24 17.91 -12.39
C ARG A 537 -13.25 18.99 -12.79
N PRO A 538 -14.52 18.88 -12.34
CA PRO A 538 -15.33 20.06 -12.06
C PRO A 538 -15.85 20.10 -10.60
N GLY A 539 -15.47 21.18 -9.89
CA GLY A 539 -16.43 22.01 -9.13
C GLY A 539 -16.86 21.68 -7.69
N LEU A 540 -16.65 22.68 -6.80
CA LEU A 540 -17.41 23.03 -5.57
C LEU A 540 -17.38 22.04 -4.36
N ALA A 541 -17.38 22.47 -3.08
CA ALA A 541 -17.37 23.82 -2.45
C ALA A 541 -16.73 23.84 -1.02
N GLY A 542 -16.32 25.03 -0.55
CA GLY A 542 -15.84 25.36 0.83
C GLY A 542 -14.37 24.97 1.13
N GLY A 543 -13.46 25.79 1.68
CA GLY A 543 -13.53 27.01 2.53
C GLY A 543 -12.90 26.68 3.91
N ASP A 544 -11.92 27.38 4.50
CA ASP A 544 -11.28 28.69 4.27
C ASP A 544 -9.83 28.72 4.79
N THR A 545 -8.99 29.67 4.32
CA THR A 545 -7.68 30.15 4.88
C THR A 545 -6.52 29.13 5.07
N ASP A 546 -5.23 29.44 4.87
CA ASP A 546 -4.58 30.72 4.56
C ASP A 546 -3.27 30.55 3.72
N THR A 547 -2.67 31.66 3.29
CA THR A 547 -1.67 31.75 2.19
C THR A 547 -0.22 31.32 2.50
N ALA A 548 0.43 30.62 1.55
CA ALA A 548 1.87 30.77 1.24
C ALA A 548 2.22 30.29 -0.19
N SER A 549 2.95 31.09 -0.95
CA SER A 549 3.31 30.79 -2.36
C SER A 549 4.38 29.71 -2.50
N MET A 550 4.17 28.77 -3.43
CA MET A 550 5.30 28.16 -4.15
C MET A 550 5.73 29.08 -5.29
N ALA A 551 6.96 29.58 -5.23
CA ALA A 551 7.63 30.25 -6.31
C ALA A 551 8.92 29.51 -6.65
N ASP A 552 9.02 29.13 -7.92
CA ASP A 552 10.22 28.92 -8.75
C ASP A 552 11.57 28.77 -8.01
N ALA A 553 12.13 27.56 -8.03
CA ALA A 553 13.42 27.22 -7.46
C ALA A 553 14.35 26.61 -8.52
N SER A 554 14.56 27.34 -9.61
CA SER A 554 15.58 27.00 -10.63
C SER A 554 16.70 28.05 -10.77
N ASP A 555 16.59 29.20 -10.10
CA ASP A 555 17.60 30.27 -10.14
C ASP A 555 17.89 30.87 -8.75
N ARG A 556 18.87 30.29 -8.03
CA ARG A 556 19.56 30.93 -6.90
C ARG A 556 20.86 30.21 -6.55
N GLY A 557 21.98 30.80 -6.97
CA GLY A 557 23.29 30.44 -6.42
C GLY A 557 23.41 30.86 -4.95
N GLY A 558 24.08 30.04 -4.13
CA GLY A 558 24.70 30.49 -2.88
C GLY A 558 23.80 30.87 -1.71
N SER A 559 22.57 30.36 -1.60
CA SER A 559 21.77 30.54 -0.38
C SER A 559 22.32 29.69 0.76
N MET A 560 23.13 30.26 1.65
CA MET A 560 23.53 29.59 2.89
C MET A 560 22.29 29.22 3.73
N VAL A 561 22.25 27.99 4.22
CA VAL A 561 21.27 27.55 5.24
C VAL A 561 21.39 28.44 6.48
N ASP A 562 20.26 28.92 7.01
CA ASP A 562 20.22 29.72 8.24
C ASP A 562 20.88 28.93 9.39
N PRO A 563 21.96 29.44 10.01
CA PRO A 563 22.71 28.69 11.01
C PRO A 563 21.91 28.35 12.26
N ASN A 564 20.74 28.97 12.49
CA ASN A 564 19.86 28.64 13.62
C ASN A 564 19.04 27.34 13.40
N LEU A 565 18.94 26.83 12.18
CA LEU A 565 18.28 25.55 11.87
C LEU A 565 19.21 24.33 11.99
N ILE A 566 20.47 24.56 12.35
CA ILE A 566 21.52 23.55 12.42
C ILE A 566 21.87 23.32 13.90
N PRO A 567 21.70 22.09 14.45
CA PRO A 567 22.10 21.81 15.82
C PRO A 567 23.62 21.89 15.98
N GLN A 568 24.09 22.44 17.11
CA GLN A 568 25.52 22.52 17.40
C GLN A 568 26.11 21.10 17.57
N PRO A 569 27.30 20.81 17.03
CA PRO A 569 27.88 19.47 17.10
C PRO A 569 28.15 19.05 18.54
N LEU A 570 27.53 17.94 18.97
CA LEU A 570 27.69 17.38 20.30
C LEU A 570 29.07 16.72 20.46
N SER A 571 29.72 16.97 21.59
CA SER A 571 30.94 16.24 21.97
C SER A 571 30.62 14.85 22.53
N LEU A 572 31.57 13.91 22.41
CA LEU A 572 31.42 12.53 22.89
C LEU A 572 31.05 12.44 24.38
N ALA A 573 31.56 13.36 25.21
CA ALA A 573 31.21 13.45 26.63
C ALA A 573 29.75 13.91 26.87
N GLN A 574 29.19 14.75 25.99
CA GLN A 574 27.78 15.14 26.04
C GLN A 574 26.88 14.00 25.55
N VAL A 575 27.27 13.31 24.47
CA VAL A 575 26.53 12.13 23.95
C VAL A 575 26.38 11.05 25.03
N GLN A 576 27.42 10.81 25.84
CA GLN A 576 27.37 9.87 26.96
C GLN A 576 26.49 10.35 28.15
N ALA A 577 26.31 11.66 28.31
CA ALA A 577 25.49 12.22 29.40
C ALA A 577 23.98 12.23 29.10
N LEU A 578 23.57 12.14 27.83
CA LEU A 578 22.16 12.13 27.43
C LEU A 578 21.45 10.83 27.84
N SER A 579 20.16 10.91 28.15
CA SER A 579 19.28 9.75 28.32
C SER A 579 18.94 9.07 27.00
N ARG A 580 18.39 7.84 27.05
CA ARG A 580 18.04 7.07 25.84
C ARG A 580 17.05 7.81 24.96
N ASP A 581 16.05 8.45 25.55
CA ASP A 581 14.97 9.11 24.81
C ASP A 581 15.47 10.41 24.16
N GLU A 582 16.30 11.18 24.87
CA GLU A 582 17.01 12.35 24.33
C GLU A 582 17.91 11.98 23.15
N ILE A 583 18.66 10.86 23.23
CA ILE A 583 19.46 10.36 22.11
C ILE A 583 18.57 10.05 20.89
N THR A 584 17.36 9.49 21.08
CA THR A 584 16.45 9.26 19.93
C THR A 584 15.86 10.54 19.33
N ALA A 585 15.65 11.58 20.15
CA ALA A 585 15.23 12.89 19.69
C ALA A 585 16.35 13.58 18.88
N GLU A 586 17.58 13.55 19.40
CA GLU A 586 18.74 14.15 18.73
C GLU A 586 19.13 13.41 17.44
N ILE A 587 18.95 12.09 17.35
CA ILE A 587 19.14 11.38 16.08
C ILE A 587 18.18 11.92 14.99
N LYS A 588 16.97 12.33 15.35
CA LYS A 588 16.02 12.94 14.39
C LYS A 588 16.44 14.35 13.98
N THR A 589 16.83 15.23 14.91
CA THR A 589 17.31 16.59 14.60
C THR A 589 18.57 16.55 13.72
N PHE A 590 19.59 15.78 14.09
CA PHE A 590 20.83 15.64 13.33
C PHE A 590 20.62 14.99 11.96
N SER A 591 19.71 14.02 11.82
CA SER A 591 19.39 13.43 10.51
C SER A 591 18.70 14.42 9.56
N THR A 592 17.81 15.27 10.07
CA THR A 592 17.17 16.34 9.29
C THR A 592 18.21 17.38 8.84
N ALA A 593 19.08 17.83 9.74
CA ALA A 593 20.17 18.76 9.41
C ALA A 593 21.16 18.18 8.39
N TYR A 594 21.54 16.90 8.54
CA TYR A 594 22.41 16.19 7.59
C TYR A 594 21.80 16.13 6.18
N ASN A 595 20.50 15.86 6.08
CA ASN A 595 19.80 15.82 4.79
C ASN A 595 19.71 17.21 4.14
N LEU A 596 19.43 18.27 4.91
CA LEU A 596 19.40 19.64 4.43
C LEU A 596 20.78 20.10 3.91
N LEU A 597 21.85 19.79 4.63
CA LEU A 597 23.22 20.12 4.19
C LEU A 597 23.61 19.36 2.92
N ARG A 598 23.24 18.09 2.82
CA ARG A 598 23.48 17.27 1.63
C ARG A 598 22.72 17.81 0.41
N GLN A 599 21.47 18.26 0.56
CA GLN A 599 20.69 18.87 -0.52
C GLN A 599 21.29 20.19 -1.01
N ASN A 600 21.91 20.98 -0.13
CA ASN A 600 22.61 22.22 -0.48
C ASN A 600 24.06 22.00 -0.98
N GLY A 601 24.42 20.77 -1.36
CA GLY A 601 25.73 20.47 -1.93
C GLY A 601 26.91 20.53 -0.95
N ALA A 602 26.67 20.57 0.37
CA ALA A 602 27.74 20.63 1.38
C ALA A 602 28.61 19.35 1.43
N SER A 603 28.25 18.30 0.70
CA SER A 603 29.08 17.11 0.51
C SER A 603 30.25 17.30 -0.48
N GLN A 604 30.28 18.40 -1.23
CA GLN A 604 31.43 18.75 -2.09
C GLN A 604 32.51 19.49 -1.27
N GLU A 605 33.79 19.16 -1.49
CA GLU A 605 34.92 19.73 -0.72
C GLU A 605 35.07 21.25 -0.92
N ASP A 606 34.68 21.78 -2.09
CA ASP A 606 34.72 23.21 -2.41
C ASP A 606 33.63 24.05 -1.74
N ASN A 607 32.69 23.43 -1.00
CA ASN A 607 31.57 24.12 -0.37
C ASN A 607 31.97 24.66 1.03
N PRO A 608 31.74 25.95 1.36
CA PRO A 608 32.08 26.50 2.68
C PRO A 608 31.37 25.82 3.86
N GLN A 609 30.30 25.06 3.62
CA GLN A 609 29.61 24.28 4.66
C GLN A 609 30.16 22.85 4.85
N HIS A 610 31.17 22.43 4.08
CA HIS A 610 31.71 21.06 4.11
C HIS A 610 32.27 20.65 5.48
N ALA A 611 32.99 21.54 6.17
CA ALA A 611 33.54 21.27 7.50
C ALA A 611 32.44 21.00 8.55
N LEU A 612 31.32 21.71 8.44
CA LEU A 612 30.15 21.56 9.32
C LEU A 612 29.37 20.27 8.99
N PHE A 613 29.26 19.93 7.70
CA PHE A 613 28.70 18.64 7.26
C PHE A 613 29.46 17.44 7.85
N LEU A 614 30.81 17.48 7.85
CA LEU A 614 31.64 16.44 8.48
C LEU A 614 31.44 16.36 10.00
N GLN A 615 31.31 17.49 10.70
CA GLN A 615 31.06 17.51 12.15
C GLN A 615 29.70 16.90 12.51
N ILE A 616 28.63 17.23 11.75
CA ILE A 616 27.30 16.63 11.92
C ILE A 616 27.29 15.14 11.58
N GLN A 617 28.06 14.73 10.57
CA GLN A 617 28.22 13.32 10.23
C GLN A 617 28.93 12.53 11.35
N ALA A 618 29.90 13.14 12.04
CA ALA A 618 30.59 12.53 13.18
C ALA A 618 29.66 12.38 14.39
N SER A 619 29.02 13.47 14.85
CA SER A 619 28.12 13.42 16.00
C SER A 619 26.92 12.48 15.78
N TRP A 620 26.39 12.39 14.55
CA TRP A 620 25.34 11.43 14.20
C TRP A 620 25.81 9.96 14.28
N LYS A 621 27.06 9.66 13.89
CA LYS A 621 27.65 8.32 14.06
C LYS A 621 27.84 7.98 15.54
N ASP A 622 28.32 8.94 16.33
CA ASP A 622 28.57 8.75 17.76
C ASP A 622 27.25 8.46 18.52
N LEU A 623 26.22 9.30 18.32
CA LEU A 623 24.85 9.09 18.87
C LEU A 623 24.30 7.69 18.53
N ARG A 624 24.46 7.25 17.27
CA ARG A 624 24.00 5.94 16.82
C ARG A 624 24.79 4.78 17.45
N SER A 625 26.10 4.95 17.65
CA SER A 625 26.95 3.95 18.28
C SER A 625 26.63 3.78 19.77
N GLU A 626 26.38 4.88 20.49
CA GLU A 626 26.01 4.88 21.90
C GLU A 626 24.63 4.24 22.13
N LEU A 627 23.65 4.54 21.26
CA LEU A 627 22.35 3.89 21.29
C LEU A 627 22.45 2.37 21.07
N LEU A 628 23.33 1.92 20.17
CA LEU A 628 23.59 0.48 19.94
C LEU A 628 24.28 -0.19 21.13
N ASN A 629 25.22 0.48 21.80
CA ASN A 629 25.86 -0.04 23.00
C ASN A 629 24.85 -0.19 24.15
N ARG A 630 24.05 0.85 24.43
CA ARG A 630 23.01 0.79 25.48
C ARG A 630 21.92 -0.24 25.18
N SER A 631 21.58 -0.44 23.90
CA SER A 631 20.67 -1.51 23.46
C SER A 631 21.24 -2.91 23.69
N ARG A 632 22.56 -3.08 23.75
CA ARG A 632 23.22 -4.35 24.11
C ARG A 632 23.31 -4.55 25.62
N GLU A 633 23.62 -3.51 26.37
CA GLU A 633 23.68 -3.57 27.83
C GLU A 633 22.30 -3.82 28.47
N GLY A 634 21.25 -3.20 27.93
CA GLY A 634 19.86 -3.44 28.36
C GLY A 634 19.31 -4.84 28.03
N ASN A 635 20.05 -5.66 27.27
CA ASN A 635 19.70 -7.05 26.94
C ASN A 635 20.52 -8.07 27.76
N ASN A 636 21.44 -7.60 28.61
CA ASN A 636 22.29 -8.39 29.52
C ASN A 636 21.90 -8.18 31.01
N ARG A 637 20.73 -7.58 31.26
CA ARG A 637 20.05 -7.48 32.55
C ARG A 637 18.65 -8.07 32.41
#